data_AF-A0ABD5DUB4-F1
#
_entry.id   AF-A0ABD5DUB4-F1
#
_cell.length_a   1.000
_cell.length_b   1.000
_cell.length_c   1.000
_cell.angle_alpha   90.00
_cell.angle_beta   90.00
_cell.angle_gamma   90.00
#
_symmetry.space_group_name_H-M   'P 1'
#
loop_
_entity.id
_entity.type
_entity.pdbx_description
1 polymer ?
#
loop_
_entity_poly.entity_id
_entity_poly.type
_entity_poly.pdbx_seq_one_letter_code
_entity_poly.pdbx_strand_id
1 'polypeptide(L)'
;MQSERWWQDSSVTAELFQRPKSFEFIQATRLLRHMPANDAALSWSDHFKFETSFNLNFPATEIESLELVDERVHLTNLIVGLTGIQGALPYTYTNKIKQAPRQQRAETKEFLSLFNHKLTSQYVESSITYHLPVRYEIENKNDYLDILHALNGYVRSQHQQQDLDEYFAEFSGLMQGQNNTVHALKTMLSCIFKHEITIKEFVQESFKLAGDQLTTLGGSQPSLLGINTFCGETIQQIDGKIEIQIGPLKRQQYLKFLPHQELSLKLKKIVETWC
;
A
#
# COMPACT_ATOMS: atom_id res chain seq x y z
N MET A 1 7.71 -4.01 43.57
CA MET A 1 6.41 -4.57 43.16
C MET A 1 6.30 -4.45 41.66
N GLN A 2 6.89 -5.40 40.93
CA GLN A 2 6.67 -5.56 39.49
C GLN A 2 5.55 -6.58 39.33
N SER A 3 4.46 -6.18 38.68
CA SER A 3 3.31 -7.05 38.44
C SER A 3 3.63 -8.05 37.33
N GLU A 4 3.75 -9.32 37.70
CA GLU A 4 3.69 -10.46 36.80
C GLU A 4 2.32 -10.47 36.10
N ARG A 5 2.27 -10.09 34.82
CA ARG A 5 1.23 -10.54 33.89
C ARG A 5 1.90 -11.41 32.85
N TRP A 6 2.26 -12.62 33.26
CA TRP A 6 2.77 -13.66 32.39
C TRP A 6 1.58 -14.24 31.61
N TRP A 7 1.55 -13.99 30.30
CA TRP A 7 0.88 -14.77 29.26
C TRP A 7 -0.46 -15.42 29.66
N GLN A 8 -1.55 -14.66 29.59
CA GLN A 8 -2.86 -15.29 29.42
C GLN A 8 -2.99 -15.71 27.96
N ASP A 9 -3.19 -17.00 27.72
CA ASP A 9 -3.66 -17.57 26.45
C ASP A 9 -5.11 -17.13 26.11
N SER A 10 -5.52 -15.93 26.54
CA SER A 10 -6.74 -15.30 26.08
C SER A 10 -6.41 -14.58 24.78
N SER A 11 -6.86 -15.15 23.65
CA SER A 11 -6.88 -14.42 22.38
C SER A 11 -7.44 -13.00 22.59
N VAL A 12 -6.86 -11.99 21.93
CA VAL A 12 -7.33 -10.59 22.02
C VAL A 12 -8.83 -10.49 21.73
N THR A 13 -9.32 -11.36 20.84
CA THR A 13 -10.74 -11.55 20.53
C THR A 13 -11.53 -12.03 21.75
N ALA A 14 -11.03 -12.97 22.55
CA ALA A 14 -11.69 -13.40 23.77
C ALA A 14 -11.73 -12.29 24.83
N GLU A 15 -10.68 -11.48 24.97
CA GLU A 15 -10.71 -10.32 25.86
C GLU A 15 -11.72 -9.27 25.38
N LEU A 16 -11.84 -9.07 24.06
CA LEU A 16 -12.81 -8.16 23.45
C LEU A 16 -14.27 -8.57 23.73
N PHE A 17 -14.59 -9.87 23.76
CA PHE A 17 -15.91 -10.35 24.20
C PHE A 17 -16.13 -10.20 25.72
N GLN A 18 -15.09 -10.31 26.54
CA GLN A 18 -15.20 -10.15 28.00
C GLN A 18 -15.28 -8.69 28.46
N ARG A 19 -14.54 -7.80 27.79
CA ARG A 19 -14.41 -6.37 28.12
C ARG A 19 -14.55 -5.50 26.86
N PRO A 20 -15.72 -5.49 26.21
CA PRO A 20 -15.90 -4.72 24.97
C PRO A 20 -15.71 -3.21 25.16
N LYS A 21 -15.97 -2.72 26.37
CA LYS A 21 -15.88 -1.31 26.77
C LYS A 21 -14.47 -0.73 26.76
N SER A 22 -13.41 -1.57 26.76
CA SER A 22 -12.02 -1.08 26.73
C SER A 22 -11.47 -0.88 25.32
N PHE A 23 -12.22 -1.24 24.29
CA PHE A 23 -11.79 -1.16 22.89
C PHE A 23 -12.50 -0.04 22.14
N GLU A 24 -11.79 0.55 21.20
CA GLU A 24 -12.35 1.45 20.19
C GLU A 24 -13.18 0.66 19.18
N PHE A 25 -14.23 1.28 18.66
CA PHE A 25 -15.18 0.65 17.74
C PHE A 25 -14.54 0.20 16.42
N ILE A 26 -13.73 1.06 15.81
CA ILE A 26 -13.06 0.74 14.54
C ILE A 26 -12.02 -0.36 14.76
N GLN A 27 -11.26 -0.29 15.86
CA GLN A 27 -10.27 -1.31 16.18
C GLN A 27 -10.92 -2.66 16.49
N ALA A 28 -12.05 -2.67 17.20
CA ALA A 28 -12.82 -3.89 17.47
C ALA A 28 -13.34 -4.53 16.18
N THR A 29 -13.89 -3.73 15.26
CA THR A 29 -14.38 -4.26 13.97
C THR A 29 -13.25 -4.78 13.10
N ARG A 30 -12.09 -4.09 13.04
CA ARG A 30 -10.86 -4.59 12.40
C ARG A 30 -10.43 -5.95 12.95
N LEU A 31 -10.30 -6.08 14.27
CA LEU A 31 -9.89 -7.34 14.91
C LEU A 31 -10.87 -8.49 14.62
N LEU A 32 -12.17 -8.22 14.67
CA LEU A 32 -13.20 -9.22 14.40
C LEU A 32 -13.24 -9.64 12.93
N ARG A 33 -12.85 -8.77 11.99
CA ARG A 33 -12.71 -9.14 10.56
C ARG A 33 -11.55 -10.10 10.31
N HIS A 34 -10.58 -10.20 11.22
CA HIS A 34 -9.51 -11.20 11.16
C HIS A 34 -9.90 -12.55 11.79
N MET A 35 -11.05 -12.64 12.46
CA MET A 35 -11.52 -13.94 12.93
C MET A 35 -11.89 -14.81 11.72
N PRO A 36 -11.51 -16.11 11.73
CA PRO A 36 -11.91 -17.02 10.68
C PRO A 36 -13.43 -17.16 10.68
N ALA A 37 -14.08 -16.47 9.75
CA ALA A 37 -15.50 -16.61 9.52
C ALA A 37 -15.72 -17.73 8.49
N ASN A 38 -16.83 -18.46 8.63
CA ASN A 38 -17.23 -19.47 7.65
C ASN A 38 -17.45 -18.74 6.31
N ASP A 39 -16.72 -19.15 5.25
CA ASP A 39 -16.60 -18.54 3.90
C ASP A 39 -17.93 -18.33 3.12
N ALA A 40 -19.08 -18.52 3.77
CA ALA A 40 -20.40 -18.47 3.15
C ALA A 40 -20.97 -17.05 2.96
N ALA A 41 -20.37 -16.00 3.53
CA ALA A 41 -20.89 -14.64 3.41
C ALA A 41 -20.31 -13.91 2.19
N LEU A 42 -21.17 -13.25 1.41
CA LEU A 42 -20.80 -12.41 0.27
C LEU A 42 -20.10 -11.11 0.71
N SER A 43 -20.42 -10.60 1.91
CA SER A 43 -19.88 -9.36 2.48
C SER A 43 -19.53 -9.53 3.95
N TRP A 44 -18.42 -8.91 4.39
CA TRP A 44 -17.99 -8.94 5.79
C TRP A 44 -19.08 -8.39 6.74
N SER A 45 -19.91 -7.45 6.27
CA SER A 45 -21.00 -6.85 7.03
C SER A 45 -22.01 -7.89 7.51
N ASP A 46 -22.21 -8.97 6.77
CA ASP A 46 -23.25 -9.96 7.05
C ASP A 46 -22.92 -10.82 8.28
N HIS A 47 -21.64 -10.86 8.68
CA HIS A 47 -21.18 -11.47 9.93
C HIS A 47 -21.48 -10.60 11.16
N PHE A 48 -21.87 -9.34 10.96
CA PHE A 48 -22.17 -8.41 12.04
C PHE A 48 -23.66 -8.08 12.06
N LYS A 49 -24.19 -7.86 13.25
CA LYS A 49 -25.44 -7.13 13.47
C LYS A 49 -25.10 -5.88 14.27
N PHE A 50 -25.15 -4.74 13.62
CA PHE A 50 -24.90 -3.47 14.30
C PHE A 50 -26.22 -2.94 14.86
N GLU A 51 -26.22 -2.71 16.16
CA GLU A 51 -27.36 -2.19 16.90
C GLU A 51 -27.06 -0.78 17.40
N THR A 52 -28.10 0.00 17.63
CA THR A 52 -27.97 1.30 18.26
C THR A 52 -28.26 1.26 19.74
N SER A 53 -27.49 2.08 20.45
CA SER A 53 -27.84 2.44 21.80
C SER A 53 -29.05 3.36 21.82
N PHE A 54 -29.83 3.25 22.90
CA PHE A 54 -30.78 4.28 23.27
C PHE A 54 -30.23 5.19 24.36
N ASN A 55 -29.02 4.95 24.89
CA ASN A 55 -28.49 5.73 25.99
C ASN A 55 -28.28 7.21 25.59
N LEU A 56 -28.61 8.11 26.52
CA LEU A 56 -28.47 9.57 26.35
C LEU A 56 -27.42 10.13 27.32
N ASN A 57 -26.70 9.27 28.02
CA ASN A 57 -25.57 9.69 28.83
C ASN A 57 -24.37 9.94 27.91
N PHE A 58 -23.46 10.82 28.34
CA PHE A 58 -22.19 10.99 27.65
C PHE A 58 -21.44 9.65 27.62
N PRO A 59 -21.00 9.17 26.44
CA PRO A 59 -20.38 7.86 26.33
C PRO A 59 -18.95 7.93 26.87
N ALA A 60 -18.65 7.13 27.90
CA ALA A 60 -17.28 6.95 28.38
C ALA A 60 -16.49 5.97 27.50
N THR A 61 -17.19 5.20 26.66
CA THR A 61 -16.68 4.13 25.81
C THR A 61 -17.40 4.13 24.49
N GLU A 62 -16.77 3.62 23.44
CA GLU A 62 -17.33 3.60 22.08
C GLU A 62 -18.28 2.42 21.83
N ILE A 63 -18.05 1.31 22.54
CA ILE A 63 -18.88 0.10 22.48
C ILE A 63 -19.68 -0.01 23.78
N GLU A 64 -20.98 -0.26 23.67
CA GLU A 64 -21.87 -0.50 24.81
C GLU A 64 -21.92 -1.99 25.18
N SER A 65 -22.16 -2.84 24.19
CA SER A 65 -22.22 -4.30 24.33
C SER A 65 -21.74 -4.99 23.06
N LEU A 66 -21.24 -6.22 23.25
CA LEU A 66 -20.75 -7.07 22.18
C LEU A 66 -21.02 -8.52 22.54
N GLU A 67 -21.80 -9.22 21.72
CA GLU A 67 -22.25 -10.59 21.97
C GLU A 67 -22.17 -11.40 20.67
N LEU A 68 -21.99 -12.71 20.77
CA LEU A 68 -22.01 -13.62 19.62
C LEU A 68 -23.30 -14.44 19.69
N VAL A 69 -24.19 -14.24 18.72
CA VAL A 69 -25.52 -14.88 18.65
C VAL A 69 -25.70 -15.44 17.25
N ASP A 70 -26.06 -16.72 17.14
CA ASP A 70 -26.33 -17.40 15.86
C ASP A 70 -25.21 -17.18 14.82
N GLU A 71 -23.96 -17.32 15.26
CA GLU A 71 -22.74 -17.11 14.45
C GLU A 71 -22.51 -15.67 13.94
N ARG A 72 -23.32 -14.69 14.39
CA ARG A 72 -23.15 -13.27 14.09
C ARG A 72 -22.72 -12.48 15.30
N VAL A 73 -21.86 -11.49 15.08
CA VAL A 73 -21.44 -10.58 16.14
C VAL A 73 -22.45 -9.44 16.27
N HIS A 74 -23.20 -9.45 17.36
CA HIS A 74 -24.09 -8.36 17.75
C HIS A 74 -23.28 -7.29 18.46
N LEU A 75 -23.14 -6.12 17.85
CA LEU A 75 -22.35 -5.02 18.37
C LEU A 75 -23.22 -3.77 18.52
N THR A 76 -23.37 -3.29 19.74
CA THR A 76 -24.03 -2.00 20.03
C THR A 76 -22.98 -0.91 20.19
N ASN A 77 -22.94 0.02 19.25
CA ASN A 77 -21.98 1.14 19.25
C ASN A 77 -22.64 2.44 19.75
N LEU A 78 -21.83 3.34 20.28
CA LEU A 78 -22.25 4.63 20.83
C LEU A 78 -21.84 5.83 19.94
N ILE A 79 -21.12 5.58 18.85
CA ILE A 79 -20.56 6.63 17.97
C ILE A 79 -21.52 6.99 16.83
N VAL A 80 -22.10 5.99 16.19
CA VAL A 80 -22.89 6.17 14.96
C VAL A 80 -24.22 5.46 15.07
N GLY A 81 -25.29 6.24 14.90
CA GLY A 81 -26.64 5.71 14.88
C GLY A 81 -27.68 6.76 14.59
N LEU A 82 -28.92 6.29 14.40
CA LEU A 82 -30.10 7.14 14.31
C LEU A 82 -30.57 7.60 15.69
N THR A 83 -30.32 6.83 16.74
CA THR A 83 -30.77 7.09 18.12
C THR A 83 -29.60 7.13 19.09
N GLY A 84 -29.84 7.66 20.28
CA GLY A 84 -28.81 7.82 21.32
C GLY A 84 -28.21 9.23 21.33
N ILE A 85 -27.12 9.40 22.09
CA ILE A 85 -26.48 10.70 22.32
C ILE A 85 -25.87 11.32 21.04
N GLN A 86 -25.25 10.50 20.18
CA GLN A 86 -24.72 10.93 18.87
C GLN A 86 -25.69 10.58 17.72
N GLY A 87 -26.98 10.40 18.05
CA GLY A 87 -28.01 10.01 17.09
C GLY A 87 -28.40 11.14 16.15
N ALA A 88 -28.63 10.83 14.87
CA ALA A 88 -29.12 11.81 13.89
C ALA A 88 -30.58 12.25 14.13
N LEU A 89 -31.41 11.39 14.76
CA LEU A 89 -32.80 11.72 15.07
C LEU A 89 -32.91 12.61 16.32
N PRO A 90 -33.93 13.48 16.40
CA PRO A 90 -34.21 14.25 17.60
C PRO A 90 -34.33 13.37 18.85
N TYR A 91 -33.80 13.83 19.98
CA TYR A 91 -33.82 13.09 21.25
C TYR A 91 -35.22 12.72 21.75
N THR A 92 -36.26 13.42 21.28
CA THR A 92 -37.67 13.10 21.56
C THR A 92 -38.02 11.67 21.13
N TYR A 93 -37.51 11.20 19.99
CA TYR A 93 -37.72 9.83 19.52
C TYR A 93 -37.04 8.81 20.42
N THR A 94 -35.77 9.06 20.77
CA THR A 94 -35.02 8.19 21.69
C THR A 94 -35.72 8.09 23.05
N ASN A 95 -36.23 9.21 23.59
CA ASN A 95 -36.98 9.24 24.85
C ASN A 95 -38.32 8.49 24.74
N LYS A 96 -39.06 8.66 23.64
CA LYS A 96 -40.30 7.94 23.40
C LYS A 96 -40.08 6.42 23.34
N ILE A 97 -39.00 5.98 22.68
CA ILE A 97 -38.64 4.55 22.62
C ILE A 97 -38.22 4.02 23.99
N LYS A 98 -37.50 4.81 24.80
CA LYS A 98 -37.16 4.43 26.18
C LYS A 98 -38.38 4.21 27.06
N GLN A 99 -39.41 5.04 26.90
CA GLN A 99 -40.64 5.01 27.69
C GLN A 99 -41.66 3.98 27.16
N ALA A 100 -41.45 3.43 25.97
CA ALA A 100 -42.34 2.45 25.37
C ALA A 100 -42.31 1.10 26.12
N PRO A 101 -43.41 0.32 26.07
CA PRO A 101 -43.43 -1.05 26.56
C PRO A 101 -42.33 -1.91 25.94
N ARG A 102 -41.85 -2.93 26.70
CA ARG A 102 -40.71 -3.78 26.31
C ARG A 102 -40.84 -4.36 24.90
N GLN A 103 -42.04 -4.83 24.53
CA GLN A 103 -42.30 -5.41 23.21
C GLN A 103 -42.16 -4.35 22.10
N GLN A 104 -42.84 -3.22 22.22
CA GLN A 104 -42.76 -2.13 21.25
C GLN A 104 -41.33 -1.58 21.12
N ARG A 105 -40.58 -1.52 22.22
CA ARG A 105 -39.17 -1.11 22.20
C ARG A 105 -38.31 -2.10 21.41
N ALA A 106 -38.52 -3.41 21.58
CA ALA A 106 -37.78 -4.43 20.84
C ALA A 106 -38.09 -4.37 19.33
N GLU A 107 -39.37 -4.26 18.96
CA GLU A 107 -39.81 -4.13 17.58
C GLU A 107 -39.25 -2.86 16.91
N THR A 108 -39.28 -1.72 17.63
CA THR A 108 -38.71 -0.48 17.12
C THR A 108 -37.19 -0.56 16.99
N LYS A 109 -36.50 -1.24 17.91
CA LYS A 109 -35.05 -1.47 17.84
C LYS A 109 -34.70 -2.28 16.60
N GLU A 110 -35.40 -3.39 16.36
CA GLU A 110 -35.19 -4.22 15.18
C GLU A 110 -35.48 -3.45 13.88
N PHE A 111 -36.57 -2.67 13.82
CA PHE A 111 -36.86 -1.82 12.67
C PHE A 111 -35.75 -0.80 12.39
N LEU A 112 -35.30 -0.07 13.42
CA LEU A 112 -34.22 0.90 13.28
C LEU A 112 -32.89 0.23 12.94
N SER A 113 -32.68 -1.02 13.40
CA SER A 113 -31.47 -1.79 13.09
C SER A 113 -31.26 -2.01 11.60
N LEU A 114 -32.34 -2.10 10.80
CA LEU A 114 -32.24 -2.22 9.33
C LEU A 114 -31.46 -1.06 8.71
N PHE A 115 -31.68 0.15 9.21
CA PHE A 115 -31.01 1.36 8.74
C PHE A 115 -29.65 1.53 9.40
N ASN A 116 -29.59 1.34 10.72
CA ASN A 116 -28.36 1.50 11.49
C ASN A 116 -27.29 0.51 11.04
N HIS A 117 -27.65 -0.73 10.72
CA HIS A 117 -26.70 -1.72 10.25
C HIS A 117 -25.93 -1.26 9.02
N LYS A 118 -26.65 -0.78 8.00
CA LYS A 118 -26.03 -0.26 6.79
C LYS A 118 -25.24 1.01 7.05
N LEU A 119 -25.76 1.94 7.85
CA LEU A 119 -25.06 3.18 8.21
C LEU A 119 -23.74 2.90 8.93
N THR A 120 -23.76 2.03 9.94
CA THR A 120 -22.57 1.65 10.71
C THR A 120 -21.57 0.88 9.85
N SER A 121 -22.02 -0.03 8.99
CA SER A 121 -21.13 -0.73 8.05
C SER A 121 -20.44 0.24 7.09
N GLN A 122 -21.17 1.19 6.51
CA GLN A 122 -20.61 2.22 5.64
C GLN A 122 -19.66 3.16 6.39
N TYR A 123 -19.97 3.49 7.64
CA TYR A 123 -19.08 4.28 8.48
C TYR A 123 -17.75 3.58 8.71
N VAL A 124 -17.77 2.27 9.02
CA VAL A 124 -16.55 1.45 9.17
C VAL A 124 -15.77 1.41 7.86
N GLU A 125 -16.43 1.14 6.73
CA GLU A 125 -15.76 1.15 5.42
C GLU A 125 -15.12 2.49 5.10
N SER A 126 -15.86 3.60 5.28
CA SER A 126 -15.34 4.94 5.02
C SER A 126 -14.14 5.28 5.91
N SER A 127 -14.15 4.79 7.15
CA SER A 127 -13.06 4.98 8.09
C SER A 127 -11.82 4.19 7.68
N ILE A 128 -11.98 2.95 7.19
CA ILE A 128 -10.86 2.10 6.79
C ILE A 128 -10.31 2.49 5.41
N THR A 129 -11.15 2.99 4.50
CA THR A 129 -10.80 3.29 3.10
C THR A 129 -9.55 4.17 2.98
N TYR A 130 -9.43 5.19 3.84
CA TYR A 130 -8.31 6.14 3.84
C TYR A 130 -7.13 5.73 4.72
N HIS A 131 -7.25 4.65 5.49
CA HIS A 131 -6.18 4.09 6.32
C HIS A 131 -5.52 2.91 5.58
N LEU A 132 -4.66 3.24 4.62
CA LEU A 132 -4.00 2.26 3.74
C LEU A 132 -3.38 1.05 4.46
N PRO A 133 -2.65 1.20 5.58
CA PRO A 133 -2.05 0.05 6.28
C PRO A 133 -3.10 -0.91 6.84
N VAL A 134 -4.19 -0.36 7.38
CA VAL A 134 -5.29 -1.16 7.95
C VAL A 134 -6.06 -1.87 6.85
N ARG A 135 -6.30 -1.18 5.73
CA ARG A 135 -6.98 -1.76 4.58
C ARG A 135 -6.18 -2.92 3.97
N TYR A 136 -4.86 -2.75 3.84
CA TYR A 136 -3.96 -3.80 3.37
C TYR A 136 -4.03 -5.06 4.24
N GLU A 137 -3.96 -4.89 5.55
CA GLU A 137 -4.02 -6.00 6.51
C GLU A 137 -5.34 -6.80 6.38
N ILE A 138 -6.47 -6.11 6.22
CA ILE A 138 -7.80 -6.73 6.16
C ILE A 138 -8.07 -7.42 4.83
N GLU A 139 -7.79 -6.74 3.71
CA GLU A 139 -8.14 -7.24 2.38
C GLU A 139 -7.05 -8.16 1.81
N ASN A 140 -5.83 -8.11 2.36
CA ASN A 140 -4.62 -8.70 1.77
C ASN A 140 -4.41 -8.27 0.29
N LYS A 141 -4.97 -7.11 -0.09
CA LYS A 141 -4.86 -6.51 -1.42
C LYS A 141 -3.96 -5.30 -1.37
N ASN A 142 -2.99 -5.28 -2.27
CA ASN A 142 -1.95 -4.24 -2.37
C ASN A 142 -2.36 -3.08 -3.29
N ASP A 143 -3.61 -2.61 -3.21
CA ASP A 143 -4.10 -1.50 -4.06
C ASP A 143 -3.26 -0.21 -3.88
N TYR A 144 -2.65 -0.02 -2.71
CA TYR A 144 -1.79 1.13 -2.45
C TYR A 144 -0.50 1.10 -3.28
N LEU A 145 0.03 -0.08 -3.63
CA LEU A 145 1.23 -0.19 -4.47
C LEU A 145 0.94 0.39 -5.85
N ASP A 146 -0.24 0.12 -6.40
CA ASP A 146 -0.64 0.66 -7.71
C ASP A 146 -0.72 2.19 -7.67
N ILE A 147 -1.16 2.78 -6.56
CA ILE A 147 -1.16 4.24 -6.36
C ILE A 147 0.27 4.79 -6.30
N LEU A 148 1.18 4.14 -5.57
CA LEU A 148 2.59 4.56 -5.48
C LEU A 148 3.30 4.42 -6.83
N HIS A 149 3.00 3.38 -7.58
CA HIS A 149 3.52 3.17 -8.94
C HIS A 149 2.97 4.19 -9.94
N ALA A 150 1.72 4.64 -9.78
CA ALA A 150 1.20 5.71 -10.61
C ALA A 150 2.02 7.01 -10.46
N LEU A 151 2.68 7.24 -9.31
CA LEU A 151 3.51 8.43 -9.09
C LEU A 151 4.80 8.44 -9.91
N ASN A 152 5.41 7.28 -10.15
CA ASN A 152 6.63 7.15 -10.97
C ASN A 152 6.34 6.67 -12.40
N GLY A 153 5.07 6.57 -12.79
CA GLY A 153 4.66 6.09 -14.11
C GLY A 153 4.88 4.59 -14.34
N TYR A 154 5.21 3.82 -13.29
CA TYR A 154 5.35 2.38 -13.38
C TYR A 154 3.98 1.71 -13.48
N VAL A 155 3.83 0.77 -14.40
CA VAL A 155 2.59 0.01 -14.55
C VAL A 155 2.87 -1.46 -14.29
N ARG A 156 2.46 -1.94 -13.11
CA ARG A 156 2.67 -3.31 -12.63
C ARG A 156 2.25 -4.39 -13.64
N SER A 157 1.12 -4.18 -14.32
CA SER A 157 0.57 -5.12 -15.29
C SER A 157 1.42 -5.30 -16.55
N GLN A 158 2.27 -4.32 -16.90
CA GLN A 158 3.14 -4.37 -18.07
C GLN A 158 4.45 -5.12 -17.79
N HIS A 159 4.96 -5.03 -16.56
CA HIS A 159 6.27 -5.58 -16.22
C HIS A 159 6.22 -6.97 -15.58
N GLN A 160 5.11 -7.39 -14.96
CA GLN A 160 4.93 -8.73 -14.35
C GLN A 160 6.11 -9.18 -13.45
N GLN A 161 6.73 -8.24 -12.72
CA GLN A 161 7.92 -8.49 -11.89
C GLN A 161 7.60 -8.24 -10.42
N GLN A 162 6.95 -9.23 -9.78
CA GLN A 162 6.50 -9.14 -8.38
C GLN A 162 7.61 -8.74 -7.40
N ASP A 163 8.83 -9.22 -7.62
CA ASP A 163 9.98 -8.94 -6.74
C ASP A 163 10.50 -7.49 -6.83
N LEU A 164 10.14 -6.73 -7.88
CA LEU A 164 10.61 -5.36 -8.09
C LEU A 164 9.56 -4.31 -7.78
N ASP A 165 8.28 -4.69 -7.75
CA ASP A 165 7.16 -3.80 -7.43
C ASP A 165 7.38 -3.07 -6.10
N GLU A 166 7.74 -3.80 -5.03
CA GLU A 166 7.95 -3.17 -3.72
C GLU A 166 9.11 -2.16 -3.72
N TYR A 167 10.22 -2.47 -4.40
CA TYR A 167 11.35 -1.55 -4.50
C TYR A 167 10.99 -0.30 -5.29
N PHE A 168 10.30 -0.44 -6.43
CA PHE A 168 9.88 0.70 -7.22
C PHE A 168 8.87 1.58 -6.47
N ALA A 169 8.02 1.00 -5.62
CA ALA A 169 7.12 1.75 -4.76
C ALA A 169 7.87 2.52 -3.67
N GLU A 170 8.89 1.91 -3.05
CA GLU A 170 9.75 2.55 -2.03
C GLU A 170 10.48 3.77 -2.60
N PHE A 171 10.99 3.67 -3.83
CA PHE A 171 11.70 4.76 -4.52
C PHE A 171 10.81 5.65 -5.40
N SER A 172 9.49 5.49 -5.35
CA SER A 172 8.54 6.21 -6.21
C SER A 172 8.76 7.73 -6.21
N GLY A 173 9.02 8.34 -5.05
CA GLY A 173 9.30 9.77 -4.93
C GLY A 173 10.61 10.22 -5.59
N LEU A 174 11.65 9.38 -5.56
CA LEU A 174 12.93 9.66 -6.23
C LEU A 174 12.86 9.42 -7.74
N MET A 175 11.96 8.54 -8.16
CA MET A 175 11.75 8.15 -9.56
C MET A 175 10.70 9.00 -10.29
N GLN A 176 10.03 9.92 -9.61
CA GLN A 176 8.98 10.75 -10.20
C GLN A 176 9.47 11.71 -11.30
N GLY A 177 10.78 11.97 -11.38
CA GLY A 177 11.36 12.87 -12.37
C GLY A 177 11.37 12.29 -13.79
N GLN A 178 11.27 13.16 -14.80
CA GLN A 178 11.44 12.78 -16.22
C GLN A 178 12.88 12.37 -16.56
N ASN A 179 13.85 12.80 -15.74
CA ASN A 179 15.26 12.54 -15.96
C ASN A 179 15.80 11.58 -14.90
N ASN A 180 16.47 10.52 -15.35
CA ASN A 180 17.15 9.58 -14.48
C ASN A 180 18.47 10.18 -13.97
N THR A 181 18.42 10.76 -12.77
CA THR A 181 19.61 11.35 -12.15
C THR A 181 20.54 10.27 -11.59
N VAL A 182 21.85 10.52 -11.65
CA VAL A 182 22.86 9.66 -11.01
C VAL A 182 22.60 9.46 -9.53
N HIS A 183 22.17 10.52 -8.84
CA HIS A 183 21.86 10.41 -7.42
C HIS A 183 20.73 9.39 -7.18
N ALA A 184 19.64 9.45 -7.94
CA ALA A 184 18.54 8.50 -7.81
C ALA A 184 19.02 7.07 -8.10
N LEU A 185 19.79 6.87 -9.18
CA LEU A 185 20.26 5.53 -9.57
C LEU A 185 21.25 4.94 -8.60
N LYS A 186 22.15 5.78 -8.06
CA LYS A 186 23.07 5.37 -7.01
C LYS A 186 22.32 4.96 -5.75
N THR A 187 21.39 5.79 -5.28
CA THR A 187 20.64 5.55 -4.05
C THR A 187 19.78 4.29 -4.14
N MET A 188 19.02 4.16 -5.23
CA MET A 188 18.15 3.00 -5.46
C MET A 188 18.94 1.70 -5.51
N LEU A 189 19.99 1.62 -6.35
CA LEU A 189 20.79 0.40 -6.45
C LEU A 189 21.54 0.12 -5.14
N SER A 190 22.02 1.15 -4.43
CA SER A 190 22.74 0.95 -3.15
C SER A 190 21.83 0.35 -2.10
N CYS A 191 20.56 0.78 -2.02
CA CYS A 191 19.57 0.20 -1.12
C CYS A 191 19.18 -1.23 -1.50
N ILE A 192 18.93 -1.50 -2.79
CA ILE A 192 18.53 -2.83 -3.27
C ILE A 192 19.62 -3.87 -3.05
N PHE A 193 20.86 -3.54 -3.43
CA PHE A 193 21.98 -4.47 -3.35
C PHE A 193 22.72 -4.42 -2.02
N LYS A 194 22.45 -3.42 -1.16
CA LYS A 194 23.13 -3.19 0.13
C LYS A 194 24.65 -3.10 -0.02
N HIS A 195 25.08 -2.49 -1.11
CA HIS A 195 26.48 -2.32 -1.49
C HIS A 195 26.75 -0.88 -1.90
N GLU A 196 28.00 -0.44 -1.75
CA GLU A 196 28.42 0.85 -2.23
C GLU A 196 28.50 0.83 -3.77
N ILE A 197 27.85 1.81 -4.39
CA ILE A 197 27.74 1.94 -5.84
C ILE A 197 28.21 3.32 -6.24
N THR A 198 29.08 3.35 -7.25
CA THR A 198 29.58 4.58 -7.85
C THR A 198 29.21 4.57 -9.33
N ILE A 199 28.63 5.66 -9.82
CA ILE A 199 28.26 5.81 -11.22
C ILE A 199 29.20 6.85 -11.81
N LYS A 200 29.86 6.49 -12.90
CA LYS A 200 30.63 7.44 -13.71
C LYS A 200 29.82 7.80 -14.94
N GLU A 201 29.52 9.09 -15.03
CA GLU A 201 28.91 9.69 -16.22
C GLU A 201 29.99 10.04 -17.25
N PHE A 202 29.53 10.29 -18.47
CA PHE A 202 30.35 10.80 -19.57
C PHE A 202 31.52 9.90 -19.95
N VAL A 203 31.28 8.59 -20.02
CA VAL A 203 32.31 7.62 -20.38
C VAL A 203 32.65 7.77 -21.86
N GLN A 204 33.91 8.11 -22.14
CA GLN A 204 34.39 8.30 -23.50
C GLN A 204 34.43 6.98 -24.27
N GLU A 205 33.79 6.97 -25.43
CA GLU A 205 33.81 5.87 -26.39
C GLU A 205 34.28 6.35 -27.76
N SER A 206 35.12 5.53 -28.40
CA SER A 206 35.56 5.75 -29.77
C SER A 206 34.72 4.88 -30.70
N PHE A 207 33.93 5.50 -31.56
CA PHE A 207 33.16 4.82 -32.60
C PHE A 207 33.89 4.89 -33.93
N LYS A 208 33.96 3.77 -34.63
CA LYS A 208 34.42 3.75 -36.02
C LYS A 208 33.24 4.06 -36.94
N LEU A 209 33.39 5.06 -37.78
CA LEU A 209 32.38 5.42 -38.77
C LEU A 209 32.24 4.30 -39.81
N ALA A 210 31.00 3.98 -40.17
CA ALA A 210 30.74 3.10 -41.30
C ALA A 210 31.23 3.77 -42.60
N GLY A 211 31.60 2.97 -43.61
CA GLY A 211 32.14 3.48 -44.88
C GLY A 211 31.25 4.53 -45.55
N ASP A 212 29.94 4.35 -45.44
CA ASP A 212 28.92 5.25 -46.02
C ASP A 212 28.82 6.61 -45.32
N GLN A 213 29.33 6.71 -44.09
CA GLN A 213 29.33 7.94 -43.28
C GLN A 213 30.66 8.70 -43.37
N LEU A 214 31.66 8.14 -44.06
CA LEU A 214 32.94 8.80 -44.27
C LEU A 214 32.81 9.89 -45.33
N THR A 215 33.40 11.04 -45.06
CA THR A 215 33.46 12.14 -46.03
C THR A 215 34.41 11.79 -47.16
N THR A 216 33.90 11.61 -48.37
CA THR A 216 34.69 11.31 -49.57
C THR A 216 34.65 12.45 -50.58
N LEU A 217 35.80 12.79 -51.18
CA LEU A 217 35.86 13.75 -52.27
C LEU A 217 35.17 13.18 -53.52
N GLY A 218 34.21 13.92 -54.10
CA GLY A 218 33.44 13.45 -55.27
C GLY A 218 32.33 12.43 -54.95
N GLY A 219 31.97 12.26 -53.68
CA GLY A 219 30.85 11.42 -53.27
C GLY A 219 29.50 11.94 -53.75
N SER A 220 28.51 11.05 -53.83
CA SER A 220 27.16 11.40 -54.31
C SER A 220 26.38 12.33 -53.37
N GLN A 221 26.80 12.47 -52.11
CA GLN A 221 26.23 13.41 -51.15
C GLN A 221 27.20 14.57 -50.85
N PRO A 222 26.74 15.83 -50.90
CA PRO A 222 27.56 16.97 -50.56
C PRO A 222 27.90 16.99 -49.05
N SER A 223 29.18 17.06 -48.75
CA SER A 223 29.73 17.21 -47.40
C SER A 223 30.06 18.69 -47.14
N LEU A 224 29.41 19.31 -46.14
CA LEU A 224 29.54 20.72 -45.80
C LEU A 224 30.32 20.89 -44.48
N LEU A 225 31.34 21.76 -44.51
CA LEU A 225 32.15 22.06 -43.34
C LEU A 225 31.27 22.66 -42.21
N GLY A 226 31.36 22.09 -41.01
CA GLY A 226 30.64 22.58 -39.83
C GLY A 226 29.18 22.13 -39.71
N ILE A 227 28.68 21.31 -40.64
CA ILE A 227 27.31 20.77 -40.60
C ILE A 227 27.32 19.26 -40.45
N ASN A 228 27.94 18.55 -41.38
CA ASN A 228 27.87 17.08 -41.48
C ASN A 228 29.23 16.44 -41.82
N THR A 229 30.33 17.12 -41.51
CA THR A 229 31.69 16.65 -41.79
C THR A 229 32.45 16.35 -40.51
N PHE A 230 33.09 15.18 -40.48
CA PHE A 230 33.97 14.74 -39.40
C PHE A 230 35.36 14.46 -39.96
N CYS A 231 36.39 14.71 -39.16
CA CYS A 231 37.77 14.44 -39.53
C CYS A 231 38.20 13.06 -39.02
N GLY A 232 38.60 12.18 -39.94
CA GLY A 232 39.12 10.84 -39.63
C GLY A 232 38.08 9.73 -39.74
N GLU A 233 38.52 8.51 -39.44
CA GLU A 233 37.67 7.30 -39.47
C GLU A 233 36.98 7.00 -38.13
N THR A 234 37.34 7.72 -37.07
CA THR A 234 36.83 7.51 -35.70
C THR A 234 36.31 8.79 -35.07
N ILE A 235 35.16 8.71 -34.41
CA ILE A 235 34.57 9.79 -33.61
C ILE A 235 34.67 9.43 -32.14
N GLN A 236 34.96 10.42 -31.29
CA GLN A 236 34.88 10.28 -29.85
C GLN A 236 33.56 10.84 -29.35
N GLN A 237 32.81 10.03 -28.61
CA GLN A 237 31.52 10.37 -28.05
C GLN A 237 31.56 10.15 -26.53
N ILE A 238 30.92 11.03 -25.76
CA ILE A 238 30.90 10.96 -24.28
C ILE A 238 29.49 10.81 -23.71
N ASP A 239 28.45 11.04 -24.50
CA ASP A 239 27.04 11.07 -24.07
C ASP A 239 26.30 9.72 -24.24
N GLY A 240 27.00 8.66 -24.68
CA GLY A 240 26.38 7.36 -24.99
C GLY A 240 26.37 6.32 -23.87
N LYS A 241 27.23 6.47 -22.84
CA LYS A 241 27.44 5.41 -21.83
C LYS A 241 27.66 5.95 -20.42
N ILE A 242 27.18 5.15 -19.47
CA ILE A 242 27.47 5.26 -18.04
C ILE A 242 28.17 3.99 -17.56
N GLU A 243 29.07 4.11 -16.59
CA GLU A 243 29.71 2.98 -15.94
C GLU A 243 29.21 2.85 -14.49
N ILE A 244 28.57 1.72 -14.18
CA ILE A 244 28.10 1.40 -12.83
C ILE A 244 29.15 0.52 -12.16
N GLN A 245 29.82 1.06 -11.15
CA GLN A 245 30.84 0.37 -10.36
C GLN A 245 30.25 -0.07 -9.03
N ILE A 246 30.33 -1.36 -8.73
CA ILE A 246 29.79 -1.98 -7.50
C ILE A 246 30.95 -2.51 -6.67
N GLY A 247 31.13 -1.97 -5.45
CA GLY A 247 32.20 -2.43 -4.57
C GLY A 247 32.46 -1.52 -3.38
N PRO A 248 33.18 -2.01 -2.35
CA PRO A 248 33.93 -3.28 -2.31
C PRO A 248 33.04 -4.53 -2.05
N LEU A 249 33.28 -5.61 -2.79
CA LEU A 249 32.52 -6.87 -2.70
C LEU A 249 33.35 -8.01 -2.11
N LYS A 250 32.73 -8.87 -1.29
CA LYS A 250 33.33 -10.16 -0.90
C LYS A 250 33.30 -11.13 -2.08
N ARG A 251 34.24 -12.08 -2.13
CA ARG A 251 34.33 -13.09 -3.22
C ARG A 251 33.00 -13.81 -3.50
N GLN A 252 32.26 -14.18 -2.45
CA GLN A 252 30.95 -14.83 -2.59
C GLN A 252 29.92 -13.95 -3.30
N GLN A 253 29.90 -12.65 -3.02
CA GLN A 253 28.99 -11.69 -3.65
C GLN A 253 29.44 -11.36 -5.07
N TYR A 254 30.74 -11.20 -5.29
CA TYR A 254 31.32 -11.02 -6.62
C TYR A 254 30.90 -12.13 -7.59
N LEU A 255 30.94 -13.40 -7.15
CA LEU A 255 30.49 -14.54 -7.96
C LEU A 255 29.01 -14.44 -8.35
N LYS A 256 28.16 -13.82 -7.53
CA LYS A 256 26.73 -13.61 -7.83
C LYS A 256 26.48 -12.46 -8.82
N PHE A 257 27.44 -11.56 -9.02
CA PHE A 257 27.38 -10.46 -9.99
C PHE A 257 27.97 -10.84 -11.37
N LEU A 258 28.51 -12.06 -11.52
CA LEU A 258 29.00 -12.53 -12.81
C LEU A 258 27.88 -12.62 -13.86
N PRO A 259 28.21 -12.60 -15.15
CA PRO A 259 27.22 -12.71 -16.22
C PRO A 259 26.31 -13.93 -16.03
N HIS A 260 25.00 -13.75 -16.27
CA HIS A 260 23.94 -14.77 -16.13
C HIS A 260 23.65 -15.27 -14.71
N GLN A 261 24.22 -14.65 -13.68
CA GLN A 261 23.89 -14.95 -12.28
C GLN A 261 22.70 -14.11 -11.78
N GLU A 262 22.11 -14.52 -10.66
CA GLU A 262 20.89 -13.91 -10.08
C GLU A 262 20.99 -12.38 -9.94
N LEU A 263 22.06 -11.86 -9.33
CA LEU A 263 22.20 -10.41 -9.09
C LEU A 263 22.49 -9.64 -10.38
N SER A 264 23.21 -10.24 -11.32
CA SER A 264 23.46 -9.66 -12.65
C SER A 264 22.16 -9.52 -13.45
N LEU A 265 21.32 -10.56 -13.45
CA LEU A 265 20.02 -10.53 -14.10
C LEU A 265 19.08 -9.53 -13.43
N LYS A 266 19.08 -9.45 -12.09
CA LYS A 266 18.28 -8.46 -11.35
C LYS A 266 18.70 -7.04 -11.69
N LEU A 267 20.02 -6.76 -11.73
CA LEU A 267 20.54 -5.44 -12.10
C LEU A 267 20.13 -5.06 -13.52
N LYS A 268 20.29 -5.99 -14.48
CA LYS A 268 19.90 -5.76 -15.87
C LYS A 268 18.41 -5.42 -15.99
N LYS A 269 17.54 -6.18 -15.32
CA LYS A 269 16.09 -5.92 -15.30
C LYS A 269 15.77 -4.52 -14.77
N ILE A 270 16.35 -4.14 -13.63
CA ILE A 270 16.11 -2.82 -13.02
C ILE A 270 16.48 -1.70 -14.00
N VAL A 271 17.65 -1.79 -14.64
CA VAL A 271 18.10 -0.79 -15.60
C VAL A 271 17.19 -0.76 -16.83
N GLU A 272 16.80 -1.91 -17.40
CA GLU A 272 15.90 -1.97 -18.57
C GLU A 272 14.49 -1.42 -18.28
N THR A 273 14.01 -1.55 -17.05
CA THR A 273 12.67 -1.05 -16.68
C THR A 273 12.63 0.44 -16.41
N TRP A 274 13.76 1.05 -16.01
CA TRP A 274 13.77 2.43 -15.53
C TRP A 274 14.56 3.39 -16.40
N CYS A 275 15.64 2.93 -17.04
CA CYS A 275 16.47 3.71 -17.97
C CYS A 275 16.09 3.45 -19.42
#